data_AF-A0A1Q5FLE5-F1
#
_entry.id   AF-A0A1Q5FLE5-F1
#
_cell.length_a   1.000
_cell.length_b   1.000
_cell.length_c   1.000
_cell.angle_alpha   90.00
_cell.angle_beta   90.00
_cell.angle_gamma   90.00
#
_symmetry.space_group_name_H-M   'P 1'
#
loop_
_entity.id
_entity.type
_entity.pdbx_description
1 polymer ?
#
loop_
_entity_poly.entity_id
_entity_poly.type
_entity_poly.pdbx_seq_one_letter_code
_entity_poly.pdbx_strand_id
1 'polypeptide(L)'
;MPLHDQENGVSGVGGVTVVGQPGEGRERVGASAGPAGAAGSAGAGGGGDLRHSRGPWLRAAGGADQLVTLLGPVKSELEVAHQGVTAGAGALSALAELGAVRASWERRFEDARKESGSLGGKMRAVVQGQTQANEAVKSGFEGVKTPSVGGAR
;
A
#
# COMPACT_ATOMS: atom_id res chain seq x y z
N MET A 1 56.06 -33.88 33.91
CA MET A 1 56.01 -32.87 35.01
C MET A 1 57.30 -32.08 34.94
N PRO A 2 57.31 -30.72 35.01
CA PRO A 2 56.25 -29.78 35.43
C PRO A 2 55.57 -29.10 34.21
N LEU A 3 54.27 -28.77 34.17
CA LEU A 3 53.42 -27.88 34.99
C LEU A 3 53.87 -26.42 34.97
N HIS A 4 53.41 -25.67 33.96
CA HIS A 4 53.25 -24.23 34.05
C HIS A 4 51.78 -23.92 34.36
N ASP A 5 51.60 -23.35 35.54
CA ASP A 5 50.41 -22.73 36.08
C ASP A 5 50.42 -21.24 35.65
N GLN A 6 49.31 -20.71 35.10
CA GLN A 6 49.06 -19.26 35.02
C GLN A 6 47.56 -18.98 34.74
N GLU A 7 46.76 -19.13 35.79
CA GLU A 7 45.79 -18.17 36.35
C GLU A 7 45.13 -17.08 35.45
N ASN A 8 43.80 -17.17 35.37
CA ASN A 8 42.78 -16.12 35.56
C ASN A 8 42.97 -14.69 35.02
N GLY A 9 42.06 -14.30 34.13
CA GLY A 9 41.69 -12.92 33.85
C GLY A 9 40.25 -12.80 33.35
N VAL A 10 39.28 -12.73 34.26
CA VAL A 10 37.92 -12.27 33.97
C VAL A 10 37.96 -10.78 33.67
N SER A 11 37.58 -10.40 32.45
CA SER A 11 37.30 -9.03 32.02
C SER A 11 36.04 -9.13 31.17
N GLY A 12 34.94 -8.44 31.42
CA GLY A 12 34.69 -7.22 32.17
C GLY A 12 33.50 -6.61 31.44
N VAL A 13 32.35 -6.53 32.10
CA VAL A 13 31.12 -5.90 31.58
C VAL A 13 31.44 -4.45 31.22
N GLY A 14 31.38 -4.11 29.93
CA GLY A 14 31.17 -2.74 29.46
C GLY A 14 29.68 -2.59 29.13
N GLY A 15 28.90 -1.71 29.75
CA GLY A 15 29.25 -0.37 30.20
C GLY A 15 28.54 0.61 29.25
N VAL A 16 27.28 0.90 29.57
CA VAL A 16 26.45 1.88 28.85
C VAL A 16 27.11 3.27 28.99
N THR A 17 27.20 4.02 27.90
CA THR A 17 27.52 5.45 27.96
C THR A 17 26.47 6.24 27.19
N VAL A 18 25.52 6.80 27.94
CA VAL A 18 24.80 8.03 27.61
C VAL A 18 25.60 9.17 28.25
N VAL A 19 26.00 10.17 27.46
CA VAL A 19 26.26 11.61 27.74
C VAL A 19 26.87 12.16 26.44
N GLY A 20 26.49 13.27 25.81
CA GLY A 20 25.55 14.34 26.12
C GLY A 20 25.47 15.33 24.94
N GLN A 21 24.42 16.16 24.93
CA GLN A 21 24.33 17.43 24.17
C GLN A 21 24.75 18.59 25.11
N PRO A 22 25.30 19.72 24.62
CA PRO A 22 24.50 20.85 24.08
C PRO A 22 25.17 21.63 22.90
N GLY A 23 24.41 22.16 21.92
CA GLY A 23 24.09 23.61 21.74
C GLY A 23 25.20 24.36 20.99
N GLU A 24 25.06 25.13 19.91
CA GLU A 24 23.95 25.74 19.15
C GLU A 24 24.45 25.99 17.70
N GLY A 25 23.52 26.23 16.77
CA GLY A 25 23.81 27.01 15.55
C GLY A 25 23.79 26.28 14.22
N ARG A 26 22.59 25.94 13.70
CA ARG A 26 22.31 26.14 12.27
C ARG A 26 20.81 26.20 12.00
N GLU A 27 20.37 27.42 11.72
CA GLU A 27 19.32 27.84 10.80
C GLU A 27 18.04 27.00 10.67
N ARG A 28 16.92 27.69 10.97
CA ARG A 28 15.55 27.31 10.64
C ARG A 28 15.48 26.85 9.17
N VAL A 29 15.21 25.57 8.95
CA VAL A 29 14.80 25.08 7.63
C VAL A 29 13.41 25.63 7.36
N GLY A 30 13.35 26.45 6.32
CA GLY A 30 12.25 27.34 5.98
C GLY A 30 10.91 26.66 5.74
N ALA A 31 9.86 27.40 6.08
CA ALA A 31 8.55 27.27 5.50
C ALA A 31 8.68 27.37 3.97
N SER A 32 8.35 26.31 3.23
CA SER A 32 8.15 26.41 1.79
C SER A 32 6.78 27.06 1.55
N ALA A 33 6.80 28.35 1.24
CA ALA A 33 5.70 29.05 0.61
C ALA A 33 5.23 28.29 -0.64
N GLY A 34 3.91 28.14 -0.81
CA GLY A 34 3.33 27.44 -1.96
C GLY A 34 3.47 28.22 -3.27
N PRO A 35 3.08 27.64 -4.42
CA PRO A 35 2.85 28.42 -5.61
C PRO A 35 1.41 28.97 -5.58
N ALA A 36 1.30 30.30 -5.45
CA ALA A 36 0.12 31.04 -5.84
C ALA A 36 0.09 31.17 -7.38
N GLY A 37 -1.11 31.01 -7.95
CA GLY A 37 -1.47 31.63 -9.23
C GLY A 37 -1.60 30.70 -10.43
N ALA A 38 -2.82 30.21 -10.65
CA ALA A 38 -3.43 30.28 -11.97
C ALA A 38 -4.89 30.75 -11.79
N ALA A 39 -5.07 32.06 -11.73
CA ALA A 39 -6.36 32.70 -11.96
C ALA A 39 -6.47 33.04 -13.46
N GLY A 40 -7.58 32.65 -14.07
CA GLY A 40 -7.95 32.90 -15.46
C GLY A 40 -8.59 31.64 -16.05
N SER A 41 -9.83 31.59 -16.52
CA SER A 41 -10.83 32.62 -16.79
C SER A 41 -12.20 31.95 -16.70
N ALA A 42 -13.22 32.66 -16.20
CA ALA A 42 -14.60 32.29 -16.42
C ALA A 42 -14.90 32.38 -17.92
N GLY A 43 -15.24 31.24 -18.52
CA GLY A 43 -15.66 31.13 -19.91
C GLY A 43 -16.57 29.92 -20.08
N ALA A 44 -17.84 30.19 -20.33
CA ALA A 44 -18.90 29.22 -20.49
C ALA A 44 -18.63 28.22 -21.63
N GLY A 45 -18.99 26.95 -21.40
CA GLY A 45 -18.99 25.91 -22.41
C GLY A 45 -19.25 24.55 -21.77
N GLY A 46 -20.52 24.14 -21.72
CA GLY A 46 -20.94 22.86 -21.17
C GLY A 46 -20.28 21.68 -21.87
N GLY A 47 -19.81 20.70 -21.10
CA GLY A 47 -19.22 19.46 -21.62
C GLY A 47 -17.98 18.95 -20.87
N GLY A 48 -17.89 19.17 -19.55
CA GLY A 48 -16.82 18.59 -18.73
C GLY A 48 -17.12 17.12 -18.44
N ASP A 49 -16.68 16.23 -19.32
CA ASP A 49 -16.89 14.78 -19.25
C ASP A 49 -16.43 14.19 -17.90
N LEU A 50 -17.25 13.31 -17.32
CA LEU A 50 -17.03 12.56 -16.06
C LEU A 50 -15.81 11.61 -16.08
N ARG A 51 -14.94 11.73 -17.10
CA ARG A 51 -13.73 10.92 -17.32
C ARG A 51 -12.69 11.02 -16.23
N HIS A 52 -12.65 12.13 -15.48
CA HIS A 52 -11.64 12.32 -14.43
C HIS A 52 -11.76 11.33 -13.26
N SER A 53 -12.94 10.76 -13.01
CA SER A 53 -13.15 9.83 -11.89
C SER A 53 -12.67 8.40 -12.17
N ARG A 54 -12.57 7.98 -13.44
CA ARG A 54 -12.23 6.58 -13.80
C ARG A 54 -10.75 6.23 -13.56
N GLY A 55 -9.85 7.19 -13.81
CA GLY A 55 -8.39 6.98 -13.70
C GLY A 55 -7.94 6.52 -12.31
N PRO A 56 -8.35 7.22 -11.22
CA PRO A 56 -8.03 6.80 -9.85
C PRO A 56 -8.54 5.40 -9.49
N TRP A 57 -9.77 5.03 -9.86
CA TRP A 57 -10.32 3.71 -9.58
C TRP A 57 -9.60 2.58 -10.30
N LEU A 58 -9.25 2.77 -11.58
CA LEU A 58 -8.47 1.77 -12.32
C LEU A 58 -7.04 1.65 -11.81
N ARG A 59 -6.41 2.78 -11.42
CA ARG A 59 -5.09 2.76 -10.79
C ARG A 59 -5.12 1.99 -9.47
N ALA A 60 -6.13 2.23 -8.64
CA ALA A 60 -6.30 1.52 -7.38
C ALA A 60 -6.57 0.02 -7.62
N ALA A 61 -7.34 -0.33 -8.65
CA ALA A 61 -7.55 -1.73 -9.03
C ALA A 61 -6.24 -2.42 -9.43
N GLY A 62 -5.40 -1.73 -10.23
CA GLY A 62 -4.07 -2.23 -10.58
C GLY A 62 -3.14 -2.36 -9.37
N GLY A 63 -3.23 -1.46 -8.39
CA GLY A 63 -2.52 -1.59 -7.11
C GLY A 63 -2.96 -2.82 -6.32
N ALA A 64 -4.26 -3.11 -6.29
CA ALA A 64 -4.80 -4.30 -5.65
C ALA A 64 -4.35 -5.60 -6.36
N ASP A 65 -4.26 -5.59 -7.69
CA ASP A 65 -3.69 -6.71 -8.45
C ASP A 65 -2.21 -6.92 -8.11
N GLN A 66 -1.43 -5.84 -7.98
CA GLN A 66 -0.02 -5.92 -7.58
C GLN A 66 0.15 -6.53 -6.19
N LEU A 67 -0.73 -6.20 -5.23
CA LEU A 67 -0.73 -6.84 -3.92
C LEU A 67 -0.96 -8.36 -4.03
N VAL A 68 -1.89 -8.81 -4.87
CA VAL A 68 -2.12 -10.24 -5.12
C VAL A 68 -0.87 -10.91 -5.71
N THR A 69 -0.19 -10.25 -6.65
CA THR A 69 1.05 -10.75 -7.25
C THR A 69 2.17 -10.85 -6.21
N LEU A 70 2.38 -9.82 -5.39
CA LEU A 70 3.44 -9.79 -4.38
C LEU A 70 3.19 -10.78 -3.24
N LEU A 71 1.94 -11.01 -2.86
CA LEU A 71 1.58 -11.97 -1.80
C LEU A 71 1.63 -13.42 -2.27
N GLY A 72 1.57 -13.69 -3.58
CA GLY A 72 1.55 -15.05 -4.14
C GLY A 72 2.73 -15.92 -3.70
N PRO A 73 4.00 -15.46 -3.87
CA PRO A 73 5.17 -16.25 -3.51
C PRO A 73 5.41 -16.43 -1.99
N VAL A 74 4.92 -15.48 -1.17
CA VAL A 74 5.28 -15.37 0.26
C VAL A 74 4.99 -16.65 1.04
N LYS A 75 3.87 -17.32 0.74
CA LYS A 75 3.49 -18.57 1.41
C LYS A 75 4.49 -19.70 1.12
N SER A 76 4.84 -19.91 -0.15
CA SER A 76 5.81 -20.94 -0.53
C SER A 76 7.21 -20.63 -0.01
N GLU A 77 7.62 -19.36 -0.04
CA GLU A 77 8.91 -18.95 0.50
C GLU A 77 8.99 -19.17 2.02
N LEU A 78 7.90 -18.89 2.74
CA LEU A 78 7.81 -19.13 4.18
C LEU A 78 7.83 -20.63 4.54
N GLU A 79 7.20 -21.49 3.73
CA GLU A 79 7.31 -22.95 3.86
C GLU A 79 8.76 -23.41 3.70
N VAL A 80 9.44 -22.99 2.62
CA VAL A 80 10.83 -23.36 2.35
C VAL A 80 11.75 -22.88 3.48
N ALA A 81 11.58 -21.64 3.93
CA ALA A 81 12.36 -21.09 5.04
C ALA A 81 12.13 -21.90 6.34
N HIS A 82 10.89 -22.28 6.63
CA HIS A 82 10.56 -23.06 7.81
C HIS A 82 11.16 -24.48 7.78
N GLN A 83 11.09 -25.16 6.63
CA GLN A 83 11.73 -26.46 6.44
C GLN A 83 13.25 -26.40 6.64
N GLY A 84 13.88 -25.31 6.21
CA GLY A 84 15.31 -25.08 6.47
C GLY A 84 15.63 -24.98 7.96
N VAL A 85 14.77 -24.30 8.74
CA VAL A 85 14.94 -24.16 10.19
C VAL A 85 14.69 -25.47 10.94
N THR A 86 13.64 -26.23 10.59
CA THR A 86 13.33 -27.50 11.24
C THR A 86 14.42 -28.56 11.00
N ALA A 87 15.03 -28.57 9.82
CA ALA A 87 16.14 -29.47 9.50
C ALA A 87 17.40 -29.20 10.35
N GLY A 88 17.61 -27.97 10.82
CA GLY A 88 18.82 -27.58 11.57
C GLY A 88 18.69 -27.56 13.10
N ALA A 89 17.47 -27.52 13.64
CA ALA A 89 17.24 -27.08 15.03
C ALA A 89 16.73 -28.16 16.02
N GLY A 90 16.47 -29.40 15.58
CA GLY A 90 16.11 -30.50 16.49
C GLY A 90 14.75 -30.34 17.20
N ALA A 91 14.57 -30.91 18.40
CA ALA A 91 13.28 -30.98 19.13
C ALA A 91 13.02 -29.79 20.10
N LEU A 92 13.36 -28.56 19.71
CA LEU A 92 13.18 -27.38 20.56
C LEU A 92 11.71 -26.93 20.58
N SER A 93 11.14 -26.66 21.76
CA SER A 93 9.78 -26.11 21.88
C SER A 93 9.59 -24.78 21.13
N ALA A 94 10.66 -23.99 20.96
CA ALA A 94 10.65 -22.77 20.15
C ALA A 94 10.27 -23.03 18.67
N LEU A 95 10.51 -24.23 18.14
CA LEU A 95 10.10 -24.61 16.78
C LEU A 95 8.59 -24.80 16.67
N ALA A 96 7.96 -25.34 17.72
CA ALA A 96 6.50 -25.48 17.76
C ALA A 96 5.82 -24.11 17.77
N GLU A 97 6.32 -23.18 18.59
CA GLU A 97 5.86 -21.79 18.62
C GLU A 97 6.07 -21.10 17.27
N LEU A 98 7.25 -21.27 16.65
CA LEU A 98 7.52 -20.73 15.32
C LEU A 98 6.57 -21.31 14.25
N GLY A 99 6.26 -22.61 14.33
CA GLY A 99 5.28 -23.26 13.47
C GLY A 99 3.87 -22.68 13.62
N ALA A 100 3.44 -22.42 14.85
CA ALA A 100 2.14 -21.79 15.13
C ALA A 100 2.09 -20.34 14.59
N VAL A 101 3.16 -19.56 14.80
CA VAL A 101 3.30 -18.20 14.26
C VAL A 101 3.25 -18.22 12.73
N ARG A 102 3.99 -19.14 12.10
CA ARG A 102 3.96 -19.34 10.64
C ARG A 102 2.55 -19.61 10.15
N ALA A 103 1.87 -20.61 10.70
CA ALA A 103 0.52 -20.97 10.26
C ALA A 103 -0.46 -19.79 10.41
N SER A 104 -0.26 -18.95 11.43
CA SER A 104 -1.03 -17.72 11.62
C SER A 104 -0.77 -16.69 10.50
N TRP A 105 0.48 -16.47 10.13
CA TRP A 105 0.85 -15.56 9.04
C TRP A 105 0.37 -16.06 7.67
N GLU A 106 0.45 -17.36 7.40
CA GLU A 106 -0.05 -17.94 6.14
C GLU A 106 -1.54 -17.70 5.94
N ARG A 107 -2.33 -17.84 7.02
CA ARG A 107 -3.76 -17.49 6.97
C ARG A 107 -3.96 -16.01 6.65
N ARG A 108 -3.23 -15.11 7.32
CA ARG A 108 -3.32 -13.67 7.05
C ARG A 108 -2.90 -13.30 5.63
N PHE A 109 -1.88 -13.96 5.05
CA PHE A 109 -1.48 -13.72 3.67
C PHE A 109 -2.54 -14.18 2.68
N GLU A 110 -3.15 -15.34 2.90
CA GLU A 110 -4.26 -15.80 2.05
C GLU A 110 -5.48 -14.89 2.15
N ASP A 111 -5.82 -14.44 3.36
CA ASP A 111 -6.95 -13.52 3.55
C ASP A 111 -6.66 -12.17 2.88
N ALA A 112 -5.47 -11.60 3.07
CA ALA A 112 -5.04 -10.37 2.40
C ALA A 112 -5.05 -10.50 0.86
N ARG A 113 -4.67 -11.67 0.34
CA ARG A 113 -4.71 -11.96 -1.10
C ARG A 113 -6.15 -12.00 -1.63
N LYS A 114 -7.05 -12.69 -0.94
CA LYS A 114 -8.48 -12.75 -1.30
C LYS A 114 -9.13 -11.36 -1.23
N GLU A 115 -8.86 -10.62 -0.17
CA GLU A 115 -9.37 -9.26 0.01
C GLU A 115 -8.87 -8.33 -1.09
N SER A 116 -7.57 -8.37 -1.41
CA SER A 116 -6.97 -7.58 -2.50
C SER A 116 -7.57 -7.94 -3.86
N GLY A 117 -7.73 -9.24 -4.15
CA GLY A 117 -8.38 -9.69 -5.39
C GLY A 117 -9.84 -9.22 -5.49
N SER A 118 -10.58 -9.28 -4.39
CA SER A 118 -11.95 -8.76 -4.30
C SER A 118 -11.99 -7.23 -4.52
N LEU A 119 -11.06 -6.50 -3.90
CA LEU A 119 -10.98 -5.04 -3.99
C LEU A 119 -10.75 -4.58 -5.43
N GLY A 120 -9.81 -5.21 -6.15
CA GLY A 120 -9.55 -4.91 -7.57
C GLY A 120 -10.80 -5.12 -8.44
N GLY A 121 -11.54 -6.21 -8.20
CA GLY A 121 -12.84 -6.45 -8.86
C GLY A 121 -13.88 -5.36 -8.57
N LYS A 122 -14.06 -5.01 -7.29
CA LYS A 122 -15.01 -3.98 -6.85
C LYS A 122 -14.71 -2.60 -7.46
N MET A 123 -13.44 -2.21 -7.52
CA MET A 123 -13.03 -0.92 -8.11
C MET A 123 -13.34 -0.84 -9.61
N ARG A 124 -13.17 -1.94 -10.35
CA ARG A 124 -13.59 -2.01 -11.77
C ARG A 124 -15.11 -1.98 -11.92
N ALA A 125 -15.84 -2.61 -11.01
CA ALA A 125 -17.31 -2.57 -11.01
C ALA A 125 -17.86 -1.14 -10.79
N VAL A 126 -17.24 -0.34 -9.90
CA VAL A 126 -17.59 1.08 -9.73
C VAL A 126 -17.45 1.85 -11.04
N VAL A 127 -16.34 1.65 -11.76
CA VAL A 127 -16.11 2.29 -13.06
C VAL A 127 -17.17 1.91 -14.09
N GLN A 128 -17.55 0.63 -14.15
CA GLN A 128 -18.62 0.16 -15.04
C GLN A 128 -19.97 0.78 -14.68
N GLY A 129 -20.33 0.79 -13.39
CA GLY A 129 -21.56 1.41 -12.90
C GLY A 129 -21.65 2.90 -13.21
N GLN A 130 -20.55 3.65 -13.01
CA GLN A 130 -20.49 5.08 -13.35
C GLN A 130 -20.62 5.32 -14.86
N THR A 131 -20.02 4.46 -15.68
CA THR A 131 -20.13 4.56 -17.15
C THR A 131 -21.56 4.33 -17.60
N GLN A 132 -22.22 3.28 -17.09
CA GLN A 132 -23.62 2.99 -17.41
C GLN A 132 -24.56 4.11 -16.96
N ALA A 133 -24.37 4.64 -15.75
CA ALA A 133 -25.16 5.76 -15.25
C ALA A 133 -25.01 7.01 -16.11
N ASN A 134 -23.78 7.34 -16.54
CA ASN A 134 -23.52 8.47 -17.42
C ASN A 134 -24.22 8.34 -18.78
N GLU A 135 -24.16 7.15 -19.39
CA GLU A 135 -24.86 6.90 -20.67
C GLU A 135 -26.39 6.98 -20.52
N ALA A 136 -26.94 6.47 -19.42
CA ALA A 136 -28.37 6.58 -19.14
C ALA A 136 -28.83 8.04 -19.00
N VAL A 137 -28.05 8.86 -18.27
CA VAL A 137 -28.31 10.30 -18.13
C VAL A 137 -28.23 11.01 -19.49
N LYS A 138 -27.19 10.75 -20.28
CA LYS A 138 -27.02 11.31 -21.63
C LYS A 138 -28.20 10.95 -22.54
N SER A 139 -28.62 9.70 -22.54
CA SER A 139 -29.79 9.25 -23.32
C SER A 139 -31.08 9.95 -22.89
N GLY A 140 -31.26 10.21 -21.58
CA GLY A 140 -32.40 10.96 -21.07
C GLY A 140 -32.45 12.39 -21.59
N PHE A 141 -31.30 13.08 -21.63
CA PHE A 141 -31.23 14.45 -22.18
C PHE A 141 -31.45 14.50 -23.69
N GLU A 142 -30.91 13.53 -24.45
CA GLU A 142 -31.14 13.45 -25.90
C GLU A 142 -32.63 13.24 -26.23
N GLY A 143 -33.36 12.49 -25.40
CA GLY A 143 -34.80 12.29 -25.54
C GLY A 143 -35.65 13.54 -25.25
N VAL A 144 -35.08 14.56 -24.61
CA VAL A 144 -35.77 15.80 -24.21
C VAL A 144 -35.49 16.96 -25.19
N LYS A 145 -34.72 16.75 -26.28
CA LYS A 145 -34.47 17.79 -27.31
C LYS A 145 -35.78 18.47 -27.72
N THR A 146 -35.93 19.72 -27.28
CA THR A 146 -37.10 20.54 -27.52
C THR A 146 -37.17 20.92 -29.00
N PRO A 147 -38.38 21.03 -29.60
CA PRO A 147 -38.48 21.51 -30.96
C PRO A 147 -37.80 22.88 -31.06
N SER A 148 -36.87 22.98 -32.01
CA SER A 148 -36.28 24.26 -32.41
C SER A 148 -37.42 25.23 -32.67
N VAL A 149 -37.43 26.37 -31.98
CA VAL A 149 -38.32 27.48 -32.33
C VAL A 149 -37.82 28.03 -33.67
N GLY A 150 -38.18 27.33 -34.73
CA GLY A 150 -37.97 27.74 -36.11
C GLY A 150 -38.88 28.93 -36.35
N GLY A 151 -38.26 30.06 -36.70
CA GLY A 151 -38.94 31.33 -36.88
C GLY A 151 -40.14 31.24 -37.82
N ALA A 152 -41.23 31.88 -37.41
CA ALA A 152 -42.23 32.37 -38.34
C ALA A 152 -42.02 33.89 -38.43
N ARG A 153 -41.68 34.32 -39.63
CA ARG A 153 -41.73 35.72 -40.09
C ARG A 153 -43.15 36.26 -40.04
#